data_AF-A0A965PU91-F1
#
_entry.id   AF-A0A965PU91-F1
#
_cell.length_a   1.000
_cell.length_b   1.000
_cell.length_c   1.000
_cell.angle_alpha   90.00
_cell.angle_beta   90.00
_cell.angle_gamma   90.00
#
_symmetry.space_group_name_H-M   'P 1'
#
loop_
_entity.id
_entity.type
_entity.pdbx_description
1 polymer ?
#
loop_
_entity_poly.entity_id
_entity_poly.type
_entity_poly.pdbx_seq_one_letter_code
_entity_poly.pdbx_strand_id
1 'polypeptide(L)'
;MTEKELQLLGFYQEGYLDFDGEYHYYVYDIVRGLSLISNSNDEVAEDGEWFVEFFDTEPEIRFTEFGEVQALINLLQSKIIKKSEKISD
;
A
#
# COMPACT_ATOMS: atom_id res chain seq x y z
N MET A 1 5.73 7.99 -8.03
CA MET A 1 4.31 7.61 -8.22
C MET A 1 3.37 8.79 -7.96
N THR A 2 2.13 8.75 -8.43
CA THR A 2 1.07 9.73 -8.12
C THR A 2 0.05 9.19 -7.11
N GLU A 3 -0.64 10.10 -6.39
CA GLU A 3 -1.71 9.71 -5.45
C GLU A 3 -2.85 8.96 -6.14
N LYS A 4 -3.22 9.41 -7.35
CA LYS A 4 -4.26 8.76 -8.15
C LYS A 4 -3.91 7.32 -8.51
N GLU A 5 -2.62 7.04 -8.72
CA GLU A 5 -2.13 5.68 -8.98
C GLU A 5 -2.29 4.77 -7.75
N LEU A 6 -2.03 5.26 -6.54
CA LEU A 6 -2.30 4.51 -5.30
C LEU A 6 -3.78 4.14 -5.18
N GLN A 7 -4.67 5.09 -5.46
CA GLN A 7 -6.11 4.86 -5.47
C GLN A 7 -6.53 3.83 -6.54
N LEU A 8 -5.92 3.88 -7.74
CA LEU A 8 -6.15 2.90 -8.79
C LEU A 8 -5.66 1.49 -8.45
N LEU A 9 -4.56 1.39 -7.69
CA LEU A 9 -4.03 0.12 -7.16
C LEU A 9 -4.93 -0.48 -6.07
N GLY A 10 -5.87 0.30 -5.54
CA GLY A 10 -6.82 -0.12 -4.50
C GLY A 10 -6.29 0.10 -3.08
N PHE A 11 -5.31 0.98 -2.89
CA PHE A 11 -4.92 1.41 -1.55
C PHE A 11 -6.05 2.21 -0.93
N TYR A 12 -6.26 2.05 0.37
CA TYR A 12 -7.18 2.87 1.15
C TYR A 12 -6.41 3.91 1.95
N GLN A 13 -7.02 5.08 2.13
CA GLN A 13 -6.42 6.18 2.89
C GLN A 13 -6.52 5.90 4.39
N GLU A 14 -5.42 6.10 5.10
CA GLU A 14 -5.36 6.18 6.55
C GLU A 14 -4.82 7.56 6.93
N GLY A 15 -5.35 8.16 7.98
CA GLY A 15 -4.97 9.53 8.32
C GLY A 15 -5.82 10.15 9.41
N TYR A 16 -5.43 11.36 9.80
CA TYR A 16 -6.13 12.18 10.78
C TYR A 16 -5.95 13.66 10.46
N LEU A 17 -6.86 14.47 10.98
CA LEU A 17 -6.74 15.92 10.95
C LEU A 17 -6.04 16.37 12.22
N ASP A 18 -4.95 17.13 12.10
CA ASP A 18 -4.26 17.78 13.21
C ASP A 18 -4.22 19.31 13.01
N PHE A 19 -3.63 20.04 13.96
CA PHE A 19 -3.50 21.49 13.93
C PHE A 19 -2.73 22.01 12.72
N ASP A 20 -1.77 21.23 12.21
CA ASP A 20 -0.92 21.59 11.07
C ASP A 20 -1.50 21.22 9.70
N GLY A 21 -2.65 20.52 9.68
CA GLY A 21 -3.35 20.15 8.46
C GLY A 21 -3.87 18.71 8.46
N GLU A 22 -4.30 18.26 7.29
CA GLU A 22 -4.62 16.85 7.05
C GLU A 22 -3.32 16.06 6.91
N TYR A 23 -3.13 15.07 7.76
CA TYR A 23 -2.06 14.07 7.62
C TYR A 23 -2.69 12.79 7.09
N HIS A 24 -2.18 12.28 5.97
CA HIS A 24 -2.64 11.02 5.42
C HIS A 24 -1.56 10.28 4.64
N TYR A 25 -1.75 8.97 4.59
CA TYR A 25 -0.97 8.01 3.81
C TYR A 25 -1.92 6.92 3.30
N TYR A 26 -1.40 6.00 2.50
CA TYR A 26 -2.19 4.97 1.86
C TYR A 26 -1.68 3.59 2.26
N VAL A 27 -2.61 2.68 2.51
CA VAL A 27 -2.32 1.31 2.95
C VAL A 27 -2.95 0.31 1.98
N TYR A 28 -2.23 -0.79 1.74
CA TYR A 28 -2.73 -1.93 0.99
C TYR A 28 -2.45 -3.23 1.74
N ASP A 29 -3.50 -3.85 2.25
CA ASP A 29 -3.42 -5.16 2.89
C ASP A 29 -3.42 -6.27 1.84
N ILE A 30 -2.29 -6.96 1.68
CA ILE A 30 -2.20 -8.12 0.78
C ILE A 30 -2.85 -9.34 1.45
N VAL A 31 -2.46 -9.60 2.70
CA VAL A 31 -3.03 -10.59 3.62
C VAL A 31 -2.79 -10.13 5.05
N ARG A 32 -3.44 -10.76 6.03
CA ARG A 32 -3.15 -10.50 7.45
C ARG A 32 -1.66 -10.72 7.75
N GLY A 33 -0.97 -9.66 8.16
CA GLY A 33 0.46 -9.66 8.50
C GLY A 33 1.40 -9.37 7.33
N LEU A 34 0.88 -8.98 6.16
CA LEU A 34 1.67 -8.50 5.03
C LEU A 34 0.92 -7.37 4.34
N SER A 35 1.43 -6.16 4.49
CA SER A 35 0.83 -4.94 3.97
C SER A 35 1.89 -4.05 3.34
N LEU A 36 1.45 -3.23 2.38
CA LEU A 36 2.23 -2.14 1.81
C LEU A 36 1.71 -0.82 2.38
N ILE A 37 2.61 0.15 2.57
CA ILE A 37 2.29 1.51 2.98
C ILE A 37 2.93 2.51 2.02
N SER A 38 2.31 3.67 1.81
CA SER A 38 2.96 4.80 1.16
C SER A 38 3.68 5.71 2.17
N ASN A 39 4.51 6.63 1.68
CA ASN A 39 4.82 7.85 2.42
C ASN A 39 3.56 8.64 2.78
N SER A 40 3.70 9.58 3.70
CA SER A 40 2.66 10.54 4.04
C SER A 40 2.66 11.76 3.11
N ASN A 41 1.53 12.46 3.09
CA ASN A 41 1.30 13.61 2.22
C ASN A 41 2.21 14.81 2.51
N ASP A 42 2.72 14.94 3.73
CA ASP A 42 3.72 15.93 4.12
C ASP A 42 5.11 15.61 3.53
N GLU A 43 5.53 14.35 3.56
CA GLU A 43 6.77 13.88 2.90
C GLU A 43 6.72 14.08 1.38
N VAL A 44 5.54 13.88 0.77
CA VAL A 44 5.33 14.16 -0.66
C VAL A 44 5.50 15.65 -0.96
N ALA A 45 5.12 16.54 -0.04
CA ALA A 45 5.32 17.97 -0.24
C ALA A 45 6.81 18.37 -0.25
N GLU A 46 7.68 17.57 0.38
CA GLU A 46 9.14 17.78 0.40
C GLU A 46 9.81 17.23 -0.87
N ASP A 47 9.50 15.99 -1.26
CA ASP A 47 10.19 15.27 -2.33
C ASP A 47 9.45 15.21 -3.67
N GLY A 48 8.16 15.60 -3.68
CA GLY A 48 7.33 15.73 -4.87
C GLY A 48 6.72 14.43 -5.41
N GLU A 49 7.03 13.27 -4.84
CA GLU A 49 6.56 11.97 -5.33
C GLU A 49 6.06 11.03 -4.24
N TRP A 50 5.01 10.26 -4.56
CA TRP A 50 4.59 9.13 -3.75
C TRP A 50 5.48 7.93 -4.02
N PHE A 51 5.77 7.15 -2.98
CA PHE A 51 6.36 5.82 -3.06
C PHE A 51 5.56 4.84 -2.21
N VAL A 52 5.83 3.54 -2.41
CA VAL A 52 5.24 2.45 -1.64
C VAL A 52 6.34 1.56 -1.10
N GLU A 53 6.20 1.06 0.11
CA GLU A 53 7.12 0.11 0.72
C GLU A 53 6.41 -0.95 1.57
N PHE A 54 7.12 -2.00 1.93
CA PHE A 54 6.60 -2.99 2.87
C PHE A 54 6.58 -2.42 4.29
N PHE A 55 5.44 -2.58 4.97
CA PHE A 55 5.30 -2.18 6.35
C PHE A 55 6.28 -2.93 7.26
N ASP A 56 6.97 -2.19 8.15
CA ASP A 56 7.82 -2.71 9.22
C ASP A 56 8.96 -3.63 8.71
N THR A 57 9.77 -3.10 7.79
CA THR A 57 10.94 -3.79 7.22
C THR A 57 12.22 -2.98 7.43
N GLU A 58 13.33 -3.67 7.69
CA GLU A 58 14.66 -3.08 7.82
C GLU A 58 15.70 -4.01 7.15
N PRO A 59 16.41 -3.55 6.09
CA PRO A 59 16.27 -2.25 5.42
C PRO A 59 14.92 -2.13 4.69
N GLU A 60 14.52 -0.90 4.33
CA GLU A 60 13.26 -0.69 3.61
C GLU A 60 13.30 -1.30 2.20
N ILE A 61 12.15 -1.81 1.75
CA ILE A 61 11.95 -2.29 0.38
C ILE A 61 10.93 -1.37 -0.30
N ARG A 62 11.42 -0.44 -1.12
CA ARG A 62 10.66 0.67 -1.70
C ARG A 62 10.45 0.55 -3.21
N PHE A 63 9.31 1.02 -3.68
CA PHE A 63 8.89 1.10 -5.08
C PHE A 63 8.40 2.52 -5.39
N THR A 64 8.87 3.09 -6.50
CA THR A 64 8.43 4.42 -6.98
C THR A 64 7.56 4.35 -8.23
N GLU A 65 7.52 3.19 -8.88
CA GLU A 65 6.86 2.98 -10.17
C GLU A 65 5.53 2.23 -10.04
N PHE A 66 4.45 2.79 -10.60
CA PHE A 66 3.11 2.19 -10.58
C PHE A 66 3.10 0.75 -11.13
N GLY A 67 3.80 0.53 -12.24
CA GLY A 67 3.84 -0.77 -12.91
C GLY A 67 4.49 -1.87 -12.06
N GLU A 68 5.50 -1.53 -11.25
CA GLU A 68 6.18 -2.47 -10.37
C GLU A 68 5.28 -2.90 -9.21
N VAL A 69 4.62 -1.93 -8.55
CA VAL A 69 3.67 -2.21 -7.47
C VAL A 69 2.48 -3.02 -7.98
N GLN A 70 1.94 -2.67 -9.15
CA GLN A 70 0.86 -3.42 -9.78
C GLN A 70 1.26 -4.88 -10.06
N ALA A 71 2.47 -5.10 -10.59
CA ALA A 71 2.99 -6.43 -10.89
C ALA A 71 3.21 -7.25 -9.61
N LEU A 72 3.76 -6.64 -8.55
CA LEU A 72 3.97 -7.26 -7.25
C LEU A 72 2.64 -7.69 -6.61
N ILE A 73 1.65 -6.79 -6.54
CA ILE A 73 0.32 -7.09 -5.98
C ILE A 73 -0.30 -8.26 -6.73
N ASN A 74 -0.31 -8.21 -8.07
CA ASN A 74 -0.87 -9.29 -8.90
C ASN A 74 -0.16 -10.63 -8.66
N LEU A 75 1.18 -10.60 -8.56
CA LEU A 75 1.98 -11.79 -8.26
C LEU A 75 1.56 -12.38 -6.92
N LEU A 76 1.58 -11.59 -5.83
CA LEU A 76 1.28 -12.07 -4.49
C LEU A 76 -0.16 -12.59 -4.38
N GLN A 77 -1.13 -11.83 -4.89
CA GLN A 77 -2.53 -12.25 -4.92
C GLN A 77 -2.73 -13.57 -5.66
N SER A 78 -2.01 -13.80 -6.77
CA SER A 78 -2.07 -15.06 -7.51
C SER A 78 -1.56 -16.28 -6.72
N LYS A 79 -0.78 -16.05 -5.65
CA LYS A 79 -0.22 -17.11 -4.79
C LYS A 79 -1.02 -17.35 -3.51
N ILE A 80 -2.08 -16.58 -3.25
CA ILE A 80 -2.93 -16.79 -2.08
C ILE A 80 -3.72 -18.10 -2.25
N ILE A 81 -3.48 -19.04 -1.34
CA ILE A 81 -4.21 -20.31 -1.28
C ILE A 81 -5.58 -20.06 -0.64
N LYS A 82 -6.65 -20.14 -1.44
CA LYS A 82 -8.02 -20.10 -0.92
C LYS A 82 -8.33 -21.45 -0.27
N LYS A 83 -8.59 -21.48 1.04
CA LYS A 83 -9.16 -22.68 1.66
C LYS A 83 -10.55 -22.87 1.06
N SER A 84 -10.77 -23.99 0.38
CA SER A 84 -12.13 -24.40 0.02
C SER A 84 -12.89 -24.60 1.33
N GLU A 85 -13.97 -23.84 1.55
CA GLU A 85 -14.93 -24.17 2.58
C GLU A 85 -15.47 -25.56 2.26
N LYS A 86 -15.06 -26.58 3.02
CA LYS A 86 -15.76 -27.85 3.01
C LYS A 86 -17.12 -27.56 3.62
N ILE A 87 -18.13 -27.42 2.77
CA ILE A 87 -19.52 -27.53 3.19
C ILE A 87 -19.63 -28.92 3.82
N SER A 88 -19.78 -28.97 5.13
CA SER A 88 -20.11 -30.20 5.85
C SER A 88 -21.55 -30.55 5.54
N ASP A 89 -21.75 -31.67 4.85
CA ASP A 89 -23.05 -32.33 4.66
C ASP A 89 -23.69 -32.72 6.01
#